data_AF-A0A168F4I5-F1
#
_entry.id   AF-A0A168F4I5-F1
#
_cell.length_a   1.000
_cell.length_b   1.000
_cell.length_c   1.000
_cell.angle_alpha   90.00
_cell.angle_beta   90.00
_cell.angle_gamma   90.00
#
_symmetry.space_group_name_H-M   'P 1'
#
loop_
_entity.id
_entity.type
_entity.pdbx_description
1 polymer ?
#
loop_
_entity_poly.entity_id
_entity_poly.type
_entity_poly.pdbx_seq_one_letter_code
_entity_poly.pdbx_strand_id
1 'polypeptide(L)'
;MASADAERKELEDVKKRISNIMRDFAAEQQQHQNLLDLVRNASPAEVQLMSASASSASLNRQLAEPPNINTTVDDLQRQLIENEAAIGRLWLELAELQERERELKAVT
;
A
#
# COMPACT_ATOMS: atom_id res chain seq x y z
N MET A 1 4.33 44.01 7.67
CA MET A 1 5.49 43.10 7.54
C MET A 1 5.26 41.75 8.19
N ALA A 2 4.60 41.65 9.36
CA ALA A 2 4.30 40.35 10.00
C ALA A 2 3.48 39.34 9.17
N SER A 3 2.65 39.78 8.21
CA SER A 3 1.85 38.89 7.34
C SER A 3 2.72 38.10 6.36
N ALA A 4 3.66 38.76 5.69
CA ALA A 4 4.51 38.12 4.68
C ALA A 4 5.47 37.08 5.28
N ASP A 5 5.96 37.31 6.51
CA ASP A 5 6.79 36.34 7.21
C ASP A 5 5.97 35.12 7.69
N ALA A 6 4.68 35.32 8.03
CA ALA A 6 3.77 34.24 8.37
C ALA A 6 3.41 33.38 7.15
N GLU A 7 3.12 34.00 6.01
CA GLU A 7 2.81 33.33 4.73
C GLU A 7 4.01 32.51 4.22
N ARG A 8 5.23 33.04 4.34
CA ARG A 8 6.46 32.30 4.01
C ARG A 8 6.67 31.08 4.90
N LYS A 9 6.40 31.21 6.20
CA LYS A 9 6.49 30.09 7.14
C LYS A 9 5.45 29.02 6.81
N GLU A 10 4.22 29.42 6.52
CA GLU A 10 3.15 28.50 6.11
C GLU A 10 3.52 27.75 4.83
N LEU A 11 4.10 28.44 3.83
CA LEU A 11 4.57 27.82 2.60
C LEU A 11 5.65 26.75 2.85
N GLU A 12 6.62 27.04 3.72
CA GLU A 12 7.65 26.05 4.09
C GLU A 12 7.07 24.85 4.85
N ASP A 13 6.07 25.07 5.70
CA ASP A 13 5.40 23.97 6.42
C ASP A 13 4.55 23.11 5.46
N VAL A 14 3.88 23.71 4.48
CA VAL A 14 3.16 22.98 3.41
C VAL A 14 4.13 22.13 2.58
N LYS A 15 5.27 22.68 2.14
CA LYS A 15 6.29 21.93 1.39
C LYS A 15 6.84 20.74 2.18
N LYS A 16 7.09 20.91 3.49
CA LYS A 16 7.52 19.81 4.36
C LYS A 16 6.47 18.71 4.45
N ARG A 17 5.19 19.09 4.60
CA ARG A 17 4.08 18.13 4.62
C ARG A 17 3.98 17.37 3.30
N ILE A 18 4.03 18.06 2.17
CA ILE A 18 4.08 17.44 0.83
C ILE A 18 5.22 16.41 0.75
N SER A 19 6.42 16.80 1.19
CA SER A 19 7.60 15.92 1.16
C SER A 19 7.43 14.67 2.03
N ASN A 20 6.77 14.79 3.17
CA ASN A 20 6.47 13.65 4.04
C ASN A 20 5.42 12.73 3.42
N ILE A 21 4.31 13.29 2.90
CA ILE A 21 3.28 12.50 2.21
C ILE A 21 3.86 11.76 1.01
N MET A 22 4.75 12.39 0.23
CA MET A 22 5.42 11.71 -0.87
C MET A 22 6.28 10.53 -0.40
N ARG A 23 6.92 10.64 0.77
CA ARG A 23 7.70 9.53 1.36
C ARG A 23 6.78 8.40 1.80
N ASP A 24 5.70 8.73 2.49
CA ASP A 24 4.72 7.75 2.97
C ASP A 24 4.03 7.07 1.78
N PHE A 25 3.69 7.83 0.75
CA PHE A 25 3.15 7.33 -0.51
C PHE A 25 4.09 6.34 -1.20
N ALA A 26 5.38 6.64 -1.27
CA ALA A 26 6.37 5.73 -1.84
C ALA A 26 6.50 4.44 -1.02
N ALA A 27 6.42 4.54 0.32
CA ALA A 27 6.45 3.38 1.19
C ALA A 27 5.21 2.50 0.99
N GLU A 28 4.01 3.08 0.92
CA GLU A 28 2.77 2.35 0.66
C GLU A 28 2.76 1.72 -0.74
N GLN A 29 3.24 2.42 -1.76
CA GLN A 29 3.39 1.84 -3.10
C GLN A 29 4.34 0.64 -3.12
N GLN A 30 5.44 0.70 -2.36
CA GLN A 30 6.35 -0.44 -2.23
C GLN A 30 5.68 -1.61 -1.50
N GLN A 31 4.89 -1.34 -0.45
CA GLN A 31 4.11 -2.36 0.25
C GLN A 31 3.08 -3.01 -0.68
N HIS A 32 2.34 -2.20 -1.44
CA HIS A 32 1.39 -2.68 -2.45
C HIS A 32 2.06 -3.61 -3.47
N GLN A 33 3.21 -3.19 -4.02
CA GLN A 33 3.95 -4.01 -4.97
C GLN A 33 4.43 -5.34 -4.35
N ASN A 34 4.93 -5.30 -3.12
CA ASN A 34 5.34 -6.52 -2.40
C ASN A 34 4.16 -7.48 -2.20
N LEU A 35 2.99 -6.95 -1.81
CA LEU A 35 1.77 -7.75 -1.63
C LEU A 35 1.29 -8.36 -2.96
N LEU A 36 1.34 -7.61 -4.06
CA LEU A 36 1.04 -8.14 -5.39
C LEU A 36 1.99 -9.27 -5.79
N ASP A 37 3.28 -9.13 -5.51
CA ASP A 37 4.27 -10.17 -5.80
C ASP A 37 4.03 -11.41 -4.91
N LEU A 38 3.65 -11.24 -3.65
CA LEU A 38 3.27 -12.35 -2.77
C LEU A 38 2.03 -13.09 -3.29
N VAL A 39 0.96 -12.39 -3.67
CA VAL A 39 -0.24 -13.01 -4.26
C VAL A 39 0.10 -13.74 -5.56
N ARG A 40 0.91 -13.12 -6.42
CA ARG A 40 1.37 -13.73 -7.69
C ARG A 40 2.26 -14.94 -7.50
N ASN A 41 3.01 -15.04 -6.41
CA ASN A 41 3.88 -16.19 -6.12
C ASN A 41 3.18 -17.28 -5.30
N ALA A 42 2.19 -16.92 -4.50
CA ALA A 42 1.32 -17.87 -3.81
C ALA A 42 0.50 -18.70 -4.82
N SER A 43 -0.05 -18.06 -5.85
CA SER A 43 -0.83 -18.72 -6.91
C SER A 43 -0.09 -19.88 -7.63
N PRO A 44 1.17 -19.76 -8.07
CA PRO A 44 1.96 -20.86 -8.64
C PRO A 44 2.34 -21.94 -7.62
N ALA A 45 2.67 -21.56 -6.39
CA ALA A 45 2.97 -22.50 -5.31
C ALA A 45 1.72 -23.32 -4.93
N GLU A 46 0.53 -22.70 -4.99
CA GLU A 46 -0.79 -23.33 -4.83
C GLU A 46 -1.08 -24.34 -5.95
N VAL A 47 -0.81 -23.98 -7.21
CA VAL A 47 -0.94 -24.92 -8.34
C VAL A 47 0.00 -26.12 -8.18
N GLN A 48 1.24 -25.90 -7.72
CA GLN A 48 2.18 -26.99 -7.46
C GLN A 48 1.76 -27.86 -6.27
N LEU A 49 1.28 -27.27 -5.18
CA LEU A 49 0.76 -28.00 -4.02
C LEU A 49 -0.51 -28.77 -4.34
N MET A 50 -1.43 -28.22 -5.15
CA MET A 50 -2.61 -28.95 -5.64
C MET A 50 -2.21 -30.10 -6.57
N SER A 51 -1.24 -29.91 -7.46
CA SER A 51 -0.72 -30.97 -8.34
C SER A 51 -0.04 -32.10 -7.54
N ALA A 52 0.77 -31.73 -6.54
CA ALA A 52 1.43 -32.67 -5.65
C ALA A 52 0.44 -33.38 -4.72
N SER A 53 -0.58 -32.69 -4.22
CA SER A 53 -1.62 -33.24 -3.35
C SER A 53 -2.58 -34.14 -4.11
N ALA A 54 -2.95 -33.82 -5.36
CA ALA A 54 -3.72 -34.71 -6.22
C ALA A 54 -2.97 -36.01 -6.54
N SER A 55 -1.64 -35.93 -6.66
CA SER A 55 -0.77 -37.11 -6.86
C SER A 55 -0.52 -37.92 -5.58
N SER A 56 -0.64 -37.28 -4.40
CA SER A 56 -0.31 -37.88 -3.10
C SER A 56 -1.53 -38.20 -2.22
N ALA A 57 -2.74 -37.76 -2.59
CA ALA A 57 -3.99 -38.03 -1.87
C ALA A 57 -4.37 -39.53 -1.86
N SER A 58 -3.75 -40.34 -2.72
CA SER A 58 -3.84 -41.80 -2.64
C SER A 58 -3.01 -42.41 -1.51
N LEU A 59 -2.01 -41.69 -0.96
CA LEU A 59 -1.02 -42.27 -0.03
C LEU A 59 -1.07 -41.73 1.41
N ASN A 60 -1.51 -40.49 1.67
CA ASN A 60 -1.25 -39.82 2.96
C ASN A 60 -2.49 -39.27 3.69
N ARG A 61 -3.47 -40.12 4.00
CA ARG A 61 -4.65 -39.76 4.84
C ARG A 61 -4.36 -39.54 6.34
N GLN A 62 -3.10 -39.41 6.80
CA GLN A 62 -2.78 -39.50 8.24
C GLN A 62 -1.90 -38.40 8.85
N LEU A 63 -1.55 -37.32 8.15
CA LEU A 63 -0.68 -36.30 8.75
C LEU A 63 -1.27 -34.90 8.61
N ALA A 64 -1.51 -34.29 9.78
CA ALA A 64 -1.76 -32.89 10.09
C ALA A 64 -2.42 -32.04 8.99
N GLU A 65 -3.63 -31.59 9.28
CA GLU A 65 -4.39 -30.63 8.46
C GLU A 65 -3.48 -29.45 8.08
N PRO A 66 -3.12 -29.30 6.79
CA PRO A 66 -2.28 -28.18 6.37
C PRO A 66 -3.02 -26.87 6.62
N PRO A 67 -2.32 -25.78 7.01
CA PRO A 67 -2.95 -24.48 7.17
C PRO A 67 -3.76 -24.13 5.93
N ASN A 68 -4.99 -23.67 6.12
CA ASN A 68 -5.97 -23.50 5.05
C ASN A 68 -5.54 -22.32 4.15
N ILE A 69 -4.92 -22.66 3.01
CA ILE A 69 -4.24 -21.72 2.11
C ILE A 69 -5.20 -20.66 1.54
N ASN A 70 -6.48 -21.00 1.33
CA ASN A 70 -7.51 -20.04 0.90
C ASN A 70 -7.63 -18.85 1.86
N THR A 71 -7.49 -19.09 3.17
CA THR A 71 -7.52 -18.02 4.18
C THR A 71 -6.33 -17.07 4.02
N THR A 72 -5.16 -17.57 3.59
CA THR A 72 -3.96 -16.75 3.40
C THR A 72 -4.06 -15.85 2.18
N VAL A 73 -4.65 -16.33 1.07
CA VAL A 73 -4.87 -15.51 -0.13
C VAL A 73 -5.92 -14.44 0.13
N ASP A 74 -7.03 -14.79 0.79
CA ASP A 74 -8.09 -13.85 1.15
C ASP A 74 -7.54 -12.74 2.07
N ASP A 75 -6.67 -13.07 3.02
CA ASP A 75 -6.01 -12.11 3.88
C ASP A 75 -5.06 -11.17 3.10
N LEU A 76 -4.31 -11.69 2.13
CA LEU A 76 -3.44 -10.88 1.27
C LEU A 76 -4.24 -9.95 0.36
N GLN A 77 -5.36 -10.43 -0.20
CA GLN A 77 -6.27 -9.60 -1.00
C GLN A 77 -6.89 -8.49 -0.17
N ARG A 78 -7.29 -8.80 1.07
CA ARG A 78 -7.78 -7.78 2.00
C ARG A 78 -6.73 -6.71 2.30
N GLN A 79 -5.48 -7.12 2.55
CA GLN A 79 -4.37 -6.18 2.77
C GLN A 79 -4.10 -5.30 1.55
N LEU A 80 -4.23 -5.84 0.32
CA LEU A 80 -4.11 -5.05 -0.92
C LEU A 80 -5.18 -3.95 -0.98
N ILE A 81 -6.44 -4.28 -0.68
CA ILE A 81 -7.55 -3.30 -0.68
C ILE A 81 -7.31 -2.21 0.37
N GLU A 82 -6.89 -2.60 1.58
CA GLU A 82 -6.58 -1.65 2.66
C GLU A 82 -5.42 -0.72 2.27
N ASN A 83 -4.41 -1.26 1.58
CA ASN A 83 -3.26 -0.51 1.07
C ASN A 83 -3.65 0.45 -0.07
N GLU A 84 -4.45 0.00 -1.05
CA GLU A 84 -4.98 0.87 -2.11
C GLU A 84 -5.78 2.04 -1.54
N ALA A 85 -6.60 1.79 -0.51
CA ALA A 85 -7.32 2.84 0.17
C ALA A 85 -6.39 3.84 0.88
N ALA A 86 -5.27 3.37 1.46
CA ALA A 86 -4.26 4.24 2.06
C ALA A 86 -3.56 5.12 1.01
N ILE A 87 -3.12 4.52 -0.11
CA ILE A 87 -2.56 5.21 -1.27
C ILE A 87 -3.53 6.28 -1.79
N GLY A 88 -4.82 5.95 -1.91
CA GLY A 88 -5.86 6.89 -2.35
C GLY A 88 -6.03 8.10 -1.41
N ARG A 89 -5.99 7.87 -0.08
CA ARG A 89 -6.04 8.97 0.91
C ARG A 89 -4.83 9.89 0.82
N LEU A 90 -3.62 9.32 0.69
CA LEU A 90 -2.39 10.10 0.54
C LEU A 90 -2.40 10.93 -0.75
N TRP A 91 -2.96 10.41 -1.84
CA TRP A 91 -3.15 11.17 -3.09
C TRP A 91 -4.06 12.38 -2.92
N LEU A 92 -5.19 12.21 -2.22
CA LEU A 92 -6.12 13.31 -1.96
C LEU A 92 -5.45 14.40 -1.12
N GLU A 93 -4.80 14.01 -0.03
CA GLU A 93 -4.10 14.96 0.85
C GLU A 93 -2.95 15.68 0.11
N LEU A 94 -2.21 14.96 -0.75
CA LEU A 94 -1.18 15.56 -1.60
C LEU A 94 -1.77 16.61 -2.55
N ALA A 95 -2.90 16.32 -3.18
CA ALA A 95 -3.57 17.24 -4.10
C ALA A 95 -4.03 18.52 -3.39
N GLU A 96 -4.63 18.39 -2.20
CA GLU A 96 -5.05 19.53 -1.37
C GLU A 96 -3.85 20.40 -0.96
N LEU A 97 -2.75 19.80 -0.51
CA LEU A 97 -1.56 20.56 -0.15
C LEU A 97 -0.89 21.22 -1.35
N GLN A 98 -0.88 20.59 -2.51
CA GLN A 98 -0.36 21.19 -3.74
C GLN A 98 -1.18 22.39 -4.19
N GLU A 99 -2.51 22.34 -4.03
CA GLU A 99 -3.36 23.50 -4.30
C GLU A 99 -3.09 24.61 -3.28
N ARG A 100 -2.99 24.26 -1.99
CA ARG A 100 -2.63 25.24 -0.95
C ARG A 100 -1.26 25.88 -1.19
N GLU A 101 -0.29 25.11 -1.67
CA GLU A 101 1.03 25.62 -2.03
C GLU A 101 0.94 26.62 -3.19
N ARG A 102 0.09 26.37 -4.20
CA ARG A 102 -0.15 27.29 -5.31
C ARG A 102 -0.81 28.58 -4.85
N GLU A 103 -1.82 28.49 -4.00
CA GLU A 103 -2.48 29.66 -3.42
C GLU A 103 -1.47 30.54 -2.68
N LEU A 104 -0.67 29.96 -1.78
CA LEU A 104 0.33 30.71 -1.01
C LEU A 104 1.36 31.37 -1.93
N LYS A 105 1.84 30.68 -2.97
CA LYS A 105 2.76 31.25 -3.97
C LYS A 105 2.16 32.38 -4.81
N ALA A 106 0.83 32.44 -4.96
CA ALA A 106 0.16 33.49 -5.74
C ALA A 106 0.01 34.80 -4.95
N VAL A 107 0.03 34.73 -3.61
CA VAL A 107 -0.17 35.88 -2.71
C VAL A 107 1.16 36.36 -2.09
N THR A 108 2.21 35.53 -2.08
CA THR A 108 3.57 35.85 -1.59
C THR A 108 4.46 36.46 -2.68
#